data_AF-M5TAP5-F1
#
_entry.id   AF-M5TAP5-F1
#
_cell.length_a   1.000
_cell.length_b   1.000
_cell.length_c   1.000
_cell.angle_alpha   90.00
_cell.angle_beta   90.00
_cell.angle_gamma   90.00
#
_symmetry.space_group_name_H-M   'P 1'
#
loop_
_entity.id
_entity.type
_entity.pdbx_description
1 polymer ?
#
loop_
_entity_poly.entity_id
_entity_poly.type
_entity_poly.pdbx_seq_one_letter_code
_entity_poly.pdbx_strand_id
1 'polypeptide(L)'
;MIVCGFDSIAPLLESDGYLFKLLANDTGVVLFPHTIEHRDATQPGIKYADDSRGNALAAMVKPGRIEFRYHRGFSDDRVKQLSERMLALPELQFASGSTITYQARTLIHGSD
;
A
#
# COMPACT_ATOMS: atom_id res chain seq x y z
N MET A 1 -6.59 3.85 -11.32
CA MET A 1 -5.20 3.68 -10.85
C MET A 1 -4.69 2.40 -11.49
N ILE A 2 -3.41 2.32 -11.86
CA ILE A 2 -2.82 1.08 -12.37
C ILE A 2 -2.39 0.22 -11.20
N VAL A 3 -2.62 -1.10 -11.26
CA VAL A 3 -2.11 -2.07 -10.29
C VAL A 3 -1.01 -2.89 -10.96
N CYS A 4 0.15 -2.96 -10.31
CA CYS A 4 1.30 -3.75 -10.75
C CYS A 4 1.67 -4.78 -9.68
N GLY A 5 2.11 -5.97 -10.11
CA GLY A 5 2.68 -6.97 -9.22
C GLY A 5 1.67 -7.80 -8.43
N PHE A 6 0.38 -7.76 -8.76
CA PHE A 6 -0.64 -8.61 -8.11
C PHE A 6 -0.29 -10.10 -8.18
N ASP A 7 0.13 -10.59 -9.36
CA ASP A 7 0.53 -11.99 -9.55
C ASP A 7 1.68 -12.42 -8.62
N SER A 8 2.53 -11.48 -8.20
CA SER A 8 3.64 -11.75 -7.29
C SER A 8 3.22 -11.96 -5.83
N ILE A 9 2.03 -11.46 -5.46
CA ILE A 9 1.48 -11.59 -4.10
C ILE A 9 0.28 -12.52 -4.04
N ALA A 10 -0.33 -12.89 -5.17
CA ALA A 10 -1.52 -13.74 -5.19
C ALA A 10 -1.33 -15.07 -4.43
N PRO A 11 -0.20 -15.79 -4.55
CA PRO A 11 0.04 -17.00 -3.76
C PRO A 11 0.19 -16.74 -2.26
N LEU A 12 0.62 -15.53 -1.87
CA LEU A 12 0.76 -15.17 -0.46
C LEU A 12 -0.60 -15.01 0.20
N LEU A 13 -1.61 -14.55 -0.53
CA LEU A 13 -2.98 -14.34 -0.01
C LEU A 13 -3.67 -15.64 0.41
N GLU A 14 -3.20 -16.80 -0.05
CA GLU A 14 -3.68 -18.12 0.38
C GLU A 14 -3.23 -18.47 1.81
N SER A 15 -2.29 -17.72 2.38
CA SER A 15 -1.82 -17.88 3.75
C SER A 15 -2.58 -16.96 4.70
N ASP A 16 -3.13 -17.53 5.79
CA ASP A 16 -3.81 -16.79 6.87
C ASP A 16 -2.96 -15.68 7.50
N GLY A 17 -1.63 -15.73 7.34
CA GLY A 17 -0.68 -14.77 7.89
C GLY A 17 0.06 -13.95 6.83
N TYR A 18 -0.57 -13.70 5.67
CA TYR A 18 0.11 -13.06 4.56
C TYR A 18 0.85 -11.77 4.94
N LEU A 19 2.02 -11.57 4.33
CA LEU A 19 2.83 -10.38 4.55
C LEU A 19 3.50 -9.96 3.25
N PHE A 20 3.16 -8.78 2.78
CA PHE A 20 3.76 -8.16 1.61
C PHE A 20 3.81 -6.64 1.76
N LYS A 21 4.51 -5.98 0.84
CA LYS A 21 4.70 -4.53 0.83
C LYS A 21 3.98 -3.93 -0.37
N LEU A 22 3.69 -2.63 -0.29
CA LEU A 22 3.23 -1.88 -1.44
C LEU A 22 3.88 -0.49 -1.55
N LEU A 23 3.87 0.03 -2.78
CA LEU A 23 4.05 1.44 -3.09
C LEU A 23 2.75 2.00 -3.65
N ALA A 24 2.34 3.20 -3.24
CA ALA A 24 1.15 3.84 -3.79
C ALA A 24 1.35 5.34 -4.02
N ASN A 25 0.82 5.84 -5.14
CA ASN A 25 0.65 7.27 -5.39
C ASN A 25 -0.60 7.49 -6.26
N ASP A 26 -0.83 8.73 -6.70
CA ASP A 26 -2.04 9.08 -7.45
C ASP A 26 -2.23 8.32 -8.78
N THR A 27 -1.15 7.76 -9.33
CA THR A 27 -1.15 7.03 -10.60
C THR A 27 -1.42 5.54 -10.44
N GLY A 28 -0.97 4.92 -9.34
CA GLY A 28 -1.07 3.47 -9.19
C GLY A 28 -0.54 2.90 -7.88
N VAL A 29 -0.59 1.58 -7.83
CA VAL A 29 -0.13 0.74 -6.72
C VAL A 29 0.81 -0.33 -7.25
N VAL A 30 1.93 -0.54 -6.58
CA VAL A 30 2.87 -1.64 -6.85
C VAL A 30 2.84 -2.56 -5.64
N LEU A 31 2.48 -3.82 -5.85
CA LEU A 31 2.42 -4.88 -4.86
C LEU A 31 3.63 -5.79 -5.02
N PHE A 32 4.28 -6.16 -3.92
CA PHE A 32 5.46 -7.02 -3.98
C PHE A 32 5.74 -7.75 -2.66
N PRO A 33 6.38 -8.93 -2.69
CA PRO A 33 6.73 -9.69 -1.50
C PRO A 33 7.51 -8.86 -0.47
N HIS A 34 7.31 -9.16 0.82
CA HIS A 34 7.98 -8.45 1.91
C HIS A 34 9.52 -8.56 1.88
N THR A 35 10.06 -9.54 1.15
CA THR A 35 11.49 -9.76 0.96
C THR A 35 12.13 -8.74 0.02
N ILE A 36 11.34 -8.00 -0.77
CA ILE A 36 11.83 -6.94 -1.65
C ILE A 36 11.80 -5.61 -0.91
N GLU A 37 12.85 -4.79 -1.05
CA GLU A 37 12.89 -3.46 -0.46
C GLU A 37 12.10 -2.44 -1.29
N HIS A 38 11.46 -1.48 -0.62
CA HIS A 38 10.62 -0.46 -1.28
C HIS A 38 11.36 0.30 -2.39
N ARG A 39 12.67 0.52 -2.24
CA ARG A 39 13.52 1.20 -3.25
C ARG A 39 13.66 0.40 -4.55
N ASP A 40 13.58 -0.92 -4.47
CA ASP A 40 13.81 -1.82 -5.60
C ASP A 40 12.51 -2.10 -6.38
N ALA A 41 11.34 -1.83 -5.76
CA ALA A 41 10.03 -2.04 -6.37
C ALA A 41 9.52 -0.84 -7.22
N THR A 42 10.43 -0.03 -7.76
CA THR A 42 10.07 1.16 -8.56
C THR A 42 9.39 0.75 -9.89
N GLN A 43 8.35 1.48 -10.27
CA GLN A 43 7.69 1.37 -11.58
C GLN A 43 7.70 2.73 -12.29
N PRO A 44 7.56 2.78 -13.63
CA PRO A 44 7.39 4.04 -14.35
C PRO A 44 6.28 4.90 -13.70
N GLY A 45 6.63 6.09 -13.22
CA GLY A 45 5.69 7.00 -12.54
C GLY A 45 5.46 6.73 -11.05
N ILE A 46 5.94 5.61 -10.49
CA ILE A 46 5.81 5.26 -9.07
C ILE A 46 7.19 4.95 -8.50
N LYS A 47 7.75 5.92 -7.78
CA LYS A 47 9.12 5.86 -7.25
C LYS A 47 9.14 6.11 -5.76
N TYR A 48 9.67 5.12 -5.04
CA TYR A 48 10.13 5.31 -3.67
C TYR A 48 11.55 5.86 -3.68
N ALA A 49 11.82 6.84 -2.82
CA ALA A 49 13.19 7.25 -2.51
C ALA A 49 13.25 7.67 -1.04
N ASP A 50 14.41 7.44 -0.44
CA ASP A 50 14.66 7.75 0.96
C ASP A 50 14.40 9.23 1.27
N ASP A 51 14.24 9.53 2.56
CA ASP A 51 13.98 10.89 3.07
C ASP A 51 12.75 11.57 2.45
N SER A 52 11.76 10.76 2.04
CA SER A 52 10.54 11.24 1.38
C SER A 52 10.84 12.06 0.12
N ARG A 53 11.88 11.68 -0.63
CA ARG A 53 12.24 12.31 -1.92
C ARG A 53 11.54 11.67 -3.11
N GLY A 54 10.88 10.53 -2.88
CA GLY A 54 10.06 9.85 -3.88
C GLY A 54 8.71 10.53 -4.08
N ASN A 55 7.91 9.94 -4.94
CA ASN A 55 6.53 10.35 -5.18
C ASN A 55 5.52 9.29 -4.73
N ALA A 56 5.94 8.28 -3.95
CA ALA A 56 5.11 7.17 -3.52
C ALA A 56 5.22 6.90 -2.02
N LEU A 57 4.09 6.54 -1.42
CA LEU A 57 4.01 6.02 -0.06
C LEU A 57 4.44 4.56 -0.04
N ALA A 58 5.24 4.20 0.95
CA ALA A 58 5.53 2.82 1.28
C ALA A 58 4.54 2.30 2.33
N ALA A 59 4.04 1.09 2.16
CA ALA A 59 3.24 0.41 3.17
C ALA A 59 3.68 -1.04 3.38
N MET A 60 3.29 -1.57 4.54
CA MET A 60 3.23 -3.00 4.82
C MET A 60 1.77 -3.44 4.84
N VAL A 61 1.48 -4.64 4.34
CA VAL A 61 0.13 -5.19 4.25
C VAL A 61 0.10 -6.57 4.91
N LYS A 62 -0.87 -6.75 5.79
CA LYS A 62 -1.14 -7.98 6.55
C LYS A 62 -2.67 -8.17 6.67
N PRO A 63 -3.17 -9.34 7.09
CA PRO A 63 -4.60 -9.57 7.30
C PRO A 63 -5.26 -8.44 8.09
N GLY A 64 -6.29 -7.83 7.49
CA GLY A 64 -7.08 -6.75 8.08
C GLY A 64 -6.36 -5.43 8.31
N ARG A 65 -5.13 -5.23 7.82
CA ARG A 65 -4.38 -4.00 8.09
C ARG A 65 -3.38 -3.58 7.01
N ILE A 66 -3.41 -2.28 6.68
CA ILE A 66 -2.42 -1.61 5.82
C ILE A 66 -1.74 -0.51 6.63
N GLU A 67 -0.40 -0.54 6.68
CA GLU A 67 0.41 0.35 7.51
C GLU A 67 1.33 1.20 6.66
N PHE A 68 0.91 2.44 6.38
CA PHE A 68 1.69 3.40 5.63
C PHE A 68 2.80 4.01 6.49
N ARG A 69 4.00 4.06 5.91
CA ARG A 69 5.16 4.78 6.46
C ARG A 69 5.03 6.27 6.19
N TYR A 70 5.61 7.07 7.08
CA TYR A 70 5.66 8.53 6.93
C TYR A 70 6.21 8.95 5.56
N HIS A 71 5.57 9.95 4.95
CA HIS A 71 6.13 10.66 3.81
C HIS A 71 5.77 12.15 3.86
N ARG A 72 6.77 13.04 3.87
CA ARG A 72 6.56 14.49 4.03
C ARG A 72 5.61 15.13 3.01
N GLY A 73 5.52 14.54 1.81
CA GLY A 73 4.63 14.99 0.73
C GLY A 73 3.18 14.50 0.81
N PHE A 74 2.81 13.71 1.83
CA PHE A 74 1.47 13.16 1.98
C PHE A 74 0.89 13.54 3.35
N SER A 75 -0.13 14.40 3.32
CA SER A 75 -0.97 14.70 4.49
C SER A 75 -1.90 13.52 4.79
N ASP A 76 -2.40 13.45 6.03
CA ASP A 76 -3.36 12.43 6.46
C ASP A 76 -4.58 12.37 5.52
N ASP A 77 -5.15 13.51 5.12
CA ASP A 77 -6.26 13.58 4.15
C ASP A 77 -5.90 12.98 2.79
N ARG A 78 -4.69 13.27 2.29
CA ARG A 78 -4.22 12.73 1.01
C ARG A 78 -4.01 11.22 1.10
N VAL A 79 -3.44 10.73 2.20
CA VAL A 79 -3.29 9.28 2.43
C VAL A 79 -4.66 8.61 2.49
N LYS A 80 -5.64 9.22 3.18
CA LYS A 80 -7.00 8.70 3.27
C LYS A 80 -7.67 8.61 1.90
N GLN A 81 -7.68 9.69 1.12
CA GLN A 81 -8.26 9.70 -0.23
C GLN A 81 -7.58 8.70 -1.17
N LEU A 82 -6.25 8.61 -1.11
CA LEU A 82 -5.50 7.62 -1.89
C LEU A 82 -5.89 6.20 -1.49
N SER A 83 -6.06 5.96 -0.19
CA SER A 83 -6.45 4.66 0.35
C SER A 83 -7.86 4.24 -0.06
N GLU A 84 -8.83 5.16 -0.01
CA GLU A 84 -10.21 4.92 -0.47
C GLU A 84 -10.22 4.56 -1.97
N ARG A 85 -9.48 5.29 -2.79
CA ARG A 85 -9.33 5.01 -4.23
C ARG A 85 -8.66 3.66 -4.50
N MET A 86 -7.67 3.30 -3.68
CA MET A 86 -6.95 2.04 -3.77
C MET A 86 -7.84 0.86 -3.37
N LEU A 87 -8.59 0.95 -2.28
CA LEU A 87 -9.48 -0.12 -1.81
C LEU A 87 -10.69 -0.34 -2.73
N ALA A 88 -11.02 0.63 -3.58
CA ALA A 88 -12.03 0.48 -4.63
C ALA A 88 -11.55 -0.32 -5.86
N LEU A 89 -10.26 -0.71 -5.92
CA LEU A 89 -9.70 -1.48 -7.04
C LEU A 89 -10.05 -2.97 -6.89
N PRO A 90 -10.50 -3.65 -7.97
CA PRO A 90 -10.83 -5.08 -7.91
C PRO A 90 -9.70 -5.96 -7.38
N GLU A 91 -8.46 -5.65 -7.72
CA GLU A 91 -7.26 -6.38 -7.27
C GLU A 91 -7.01 -6.25 -5.77
N LEU A 92 -7.57 -5.22 -5.12
CA LEU A 92 -7.44 -5.00 -3.67
C LEU A 92 -8.72 -5.33 -2.90
N GLN A 93 -9.68 -6.02 -3.52
CA GLN A 93 -10.93 -6.41 -2.87
C GLN A 93 -10.70 -7.23 -1.59
N PHE A 94 -9.63 -8.06 -1.55
CA PHE A 94 -9.22 -8.82 -0.37
C PHE A 94 -8.92 -7.94 0.85
N ALA A 95 -8.55 -6.67 0.63
CA ALA A 95 -8.22 -5.71 1.67
C ALA A 95 -9.36 -4.75 2.01
N SER A 96 -10.54 -4.89 1.39
CA SER A 96 -11.66 -3.92 1.50
C SER A 96 -12.12 -3.63 2.93
N GLY A 97 -11.99 -4.59 3.87
CA GLY A 97 -12.28 -4.42 5.29
C GLY A 97 -11.09 -4.01 6.16
N SER A 98 -9.93 -3.68 5.58
CA SER A 98 -8.71 -3.45 6.35
C SER A 98 -8.68 -2.11 7.07
N THR A 99 -8.16 -2.11 8.29
CA THR A 99 -7.79 -0.87 9.00
C THR A 99 -6.57 -0.25 8.33
N ILE A 100 -6.62 1.05 8.05
CA ILE A 100 -5.50 1.78 7.44
C ILE A 100 -4.89 2.73 8.46
N THR A 101 -3.59 2.61 8.63
CA THR A 101 -2.80 3.45 9.53
C THR A 101 -1.73 4.22 8.79
N TYR A 102 -1.43 5.43 9.28
CA TYR A 102 -0.34 6.27 8.80
C TYR A 102 0.35 6.90 10.00
N GLN A 103 1.66 6.68 10.15
CA GLN A 103 2.41 7.07 11.37
C GLN A 103 1.74 6.57 12.66
N ALA A 104 1.28 5.31 12.66
CA ALA A 104 0.51 4.69 13.75
C ALA A 104 -0.84 5.34 14.09
N ARG A 105 -1.27 6.39 13.38
CA ARG A 105 -2.62 6.96 13.48
C ARG A 105 -3.57 6.18 12.56
N THR A 106 -4.75 5.84 13.05
CA THR A 106 -5.80 5.22 12.22
C THR A 106 -6.46 6.28 11.35
N LEU A 107 -6.45 6.09 10.03
CA LEU A 107 -7.09 6.99 9.06
C LEU A 107 -8.41 6.42 8.53
N ILE A 108 -8.48 5.09 8.40
CA ILE A 108 -9.68 4.35 8.01
C ILE A 108 -9.82 3.18 8.98
N HIS A 109 -11.00 3.06 9.59
CA HIS A 109 -11.34 1.90 10.41
C HIS A 109 -11.76 0.76 9.50
N GLY A 110 -11.24 -0.44 9.76
CA GLY A 110 -11.69 -1.65 9.11
C GLY A 110 -13.11 -2.03 9.55
N SER A 111 -13.71 -2.96 8.82
CA SER A 111 -14.96 -3.60 9.23
C SER A 111 -14.60 -4.81 10.08
N ASP A 112 -15.18 -4.91 11.29
CA ASP A 112 -15.08 -6.09 12.17
C ASP A 112 -15.77 -7.32 11.55
#